data_AF-A0A6A6E3Z6-F1
#
_entry.id   AF-A0A6A6E3Z6-F1
#
_cell.length_a   1.000
_cell.length_b   1.000
_cell.length_c   1.000
_cell.angle_alpha   90.00
_cell.angle_beta   90.00
_cell.angle_gamma   90.00
#
_symmetry.space_group_name_H-M   'P 1'
#
loop_
_entity.id
_entity.type
_entity.pdbx_description
1 polymer ?
#
loop_
_entity_poly.entity_id
_entity_poly.type
_entity_poly.pdbx_seq_one_letter_code
_entity_poly.pdbx_strand_id
1 'polypeptide(L)'
;MDKASRVLAQGVPPGVPKPYRALADHGEKAQSQQYLTPWEEDAVVKFLLQMSDLGQPVRMKFIPSIAFSVTRQRPKTDRPSKPPGKNWAKALENRHPETQARRVKALDWNRHEKNTYTKIIHWFEVIGRVLQDPAIQLKL
;
A
#
# COMPACT_ATOMS: atom_id res chain seq x y z
N MET A 1 1.19 43.61 -7.83
CA MET A 1 -0.02 42.85 -7.44
C MET A 1 0.43 41.45 -7.09
N ASP A 2 0.25 41.00 -5.85
CA ASP A 2 0.78 39.72 -5.37
C ASP A 2 -0.12 38.54 -5.76
N LYS A 3 0.41 37.32 -5.65
CA LYS A 3 -0.30 36.09 -6.04
C LYS A 3 -1.56 35.87 -5.19
N ALA A 4 -1.59 36.40 -3.96
CA ALA A 4 -2.76 36.37 -3.08
C ALA A 4 -3.90 37.24 -3.61
N SER A 5 -3.60 38.43 -4.14
CA SER A 5 -4.60 39.34 -4.73
C SER A 5 -5.30 38.75 -5.96
N ARG A 6 -4.61 37.92 -6.75
CA ARG A 6 -5.20 37.25 -7.95
C ARG A 6 -6.21 36.16 -7.59
N VAL A 7 -5.99 35.43 -6.49
CA VAL A 7 -6.85 34.31 -6.06
C VAL A 7 -8.19 34.81 -5.52
N LEU A 8 -8.19 36.00 -4.88
CA LEU A 8 -9.43 36.63 -4.39
C LEU A 8 -10.36 37.09 -5.52
N ALA A 9 -9.83 37.32 -6.73
CA ALA A 9 -10.61 37.82 -7.87
C ALA A 9 -11.42 36.74 -8.61
N GLN A 10 -11.14 35.45 -8.41
CA GLN A 10 -11.77 34.38 -9.21
C GLN A 10 -13.15 33.90 -8.70
N GLY A 11 -13.61 34.33 -7.51
CA GLY A 11 -14.92 33.94 -6.98
C GLY A 11 -15.04 32.44 -6.65
N VAL A 12 -15.85 32.11 -5.65
CA VAL A 12 -15.96 30.73 -5.11
C VAL A 12 -17.20 30.03 -5.71
N PRO A 13 -17.12 28.75 -6.14
CA PRO A 13 -18.28 27.98 -6.59
C PRO A 13 -19.32 27.77 -5.46
N PRO A 14 -20.63 27.71 -5.77
CA PRO A 14 -21.66 27.58 -4.74
C PRO A 14 -21.60 26.20 -4.05
N GLY A 15 -21.48 26.18 -2.71
CA GLY A 15 -21.65 24.96 -1.91
C GLY A 15 -20.47 24.52 -1.03
N VAL A 16 -19.32 25.21 -1.06
CA VAL A 16 -18.16 24.87 -0.21
C VAL A 16 -18.09 25.80 1.01
N PRO A 17 -17.95 25.28 2.25
CA PRO A 17 -17.70 26.09 3.44
C PRO A 17 -16.44 26.95 3.29
N LYS A 18 -16.45 28.17 3.85
CA LYS A 18 -15.41 29.20 3.68
C LYS A 18 -14.36 29.32 4.82
N PRO A 19 -13.71 28.26 5.35
CA PRO A 19 -12.48 28.49 6.11
C PRO A 19 -11.30 28.62 5.14
N TYR A 20 -10.47 29.65 5.37
CA TYR A 20 -9.22 29.91 4.64
C TYR A 20 -8.32 28.67 4.45
N ARG A 21 -8.35 27.71 5.39
CA ARG A 21 -7.62 26.43 5.30
C ARG A 21 -8.04 25.58 4.11
N ALA A 22 -9.35 25.44 3.86
CA ALA A 22 -9.85 24.60 2.79
C ALA A 22 -9.38 25.11 1.41
N LEU A 23 -9.36 26.42 1.19
CA LEU A 23 -8.87 27.02 -0.05
C LEU A 23 -7.34 26.90 -0.22
N ALA A 24 -6.58 26.90 0.87
CA ALA A 24 -5.12 26.74 0.84
C ALA A 24 -4.69 25.28 0.53
N ASP A 25 -5.50 24.31 0.94
CA ASP A 25 -5.26 22.88 0.71
C ASP A 25 -5.54 22.44 -0.74
N HIS A 26 -6.27 23.25 -1.53
CA HIS A 26 -6.75 22.89 -2.87
C HIS A 26 -5.86 23.26 -4.06
N GLY A 27 -4.68 23.88 -3.88
CA GLY A 27 -3.85 24.32 -5.01
C GLY A 27 -2.37 24.00 -4.84
N GLU A 28 -1.72 23.51 -5.92
CA GLU A 28 -0.28 23.29 -6.26
C GLU A 28 0.79 23.29 -5.14
N LYS A 29 0.71 24.17 -4.15
CA LYS A 29 1.52 24.19 -2.93
C LYS A 29 1.55 22.83 -2.22
N ALA A 30 0.42 22.11 -2.16
CA ALA A 30 0.34 20.80 -1.52
C ALA A 30 1.20 19.74 -2.23
N GLN A 31 1.36 19.84 -3.56
CA GLN A 31 2.21 18.93 -4.34
C GLN A 31 3.70 19.28 -4.17
N SER A 32 4.05 20.57 -4.16
CA SER A 32 5.44 21.02 -3.93
C SER A 32 5.98 20.72 -2.52
N GLN A 33 5.10 20.42 -1.56
CA GLN A 33 5.44 20.02 -0.19
C GLN A 33 5.54 18.50 -0.01
N GLN A 34 5.30 17.72 -1.07
CA GLN A 34 5.45 16.27 -0.99
C GLN A 34 6.91 15.89 -0.82
N TYR A 35 7.11 14.82 -0.03
CA TYR A 35 8.44 14.29 0.24
C TYR A 35 9.11 13.74 -1.04
N LEU A 36 8.31 13.10 -1.89
CA LEU A 36 8.69 12.60 -3.20
C LEU A 36 8.19 13.54 -4.28
N THR A 37 8.95 13.63 -5.36
CA THR A 37 8.48 14.21 -6.61
C THR A 37 7.49 13.27 -7.29
N PRO A 38 6.65 13.74 -8.22
CA PRO A 38 5.64 12.89 -8.86
C PRO A 38 6.21 11.62 -9.51
N TRP A 39 7.39 11.70 -10.14
CA TRP A 39 8.03 10.53 -10.77
C TRP A 39 8.62 9.54 -9.77
N GLU A 40 9.14 10.03 -8.64
CA GLU A 40 9.63 9.16 -7.56
C GLU A 40 8.46 8.46 -6.86
N GLU A 41 7.35 9.17 -6.65
CA GLU A 41 6.14 8.59 -6.06
C GLU A 41 5.57 7.49 -6.96
N ASP A 42 5.47 7.74 -8.28
CA ASP A 42 5.04 6.73 -9.26
C ASP A 42 5.97 5.48 -9.26
N ALA A 43 7.28 5.68 -9.21
CA ALA A 43 8.24 4.58 -9.11
C ALA A 43 8.05 3.73 -7.85
N VAL A 44 7.78 4.36 -6.70
CA VAL A 44 7.47 3.66 -5.44
C VAL A 44 6.17 2.88 -5.57
N VAL A 45 5.11 3.49 -6.11
CA VAL A 45 3.80 2.83 -6.28
C VAL A 45 3.93 1.62 -7.21
N LYS A 46 4.58 1.77 -8.37
CA LYS A 46 4.81 0.68 -9.31
C LYS A 46 5.58 -0.48 -8.66
N PHE A 47 6.61 -0.19 -7.89
CA PHE A 47 7.34 -1.20 -7.13
C PHE A 47 6.44 -1.93 -6.12
N LEU A 48 5.61 -1.20 -5.36
CA LEU A 48 4.69 -1.81 -4.39
C LEU A 48 3.66 -2.73 -5.07
N LEU A 49 3.14 -2.32 -6.23
CA LEU A 49 2.21 -3.12 -7.02
C LEU A 49 2.88 -4.40 -7.53
N GLN A 50 4.09 -4.30 -8.09
CA GLN A 50 4.88 -5.44 -8.56
C GLN A 50 5.18 -6.43 -7.44
N MET A 51 5.61 -5.95 -6.26
CA MET A 51 5.86 -6.82 -5.11
C MET A 51 4.60 -7.57 -4.67
N SER A 52 3.42 -6.95 -4.78
CA SER A 52 2.16 -7.64 -4.55
C SER A 52 1.85 -8.70 -5.60
N ASP A 53 2.08 -8.41 -6.88
CA ASP A 53 1.83 -9.37 -7.97
C ASP A 53 2.77 -10.59 -7.85
N LEU A 54 3.96 -10.41 -7.28
CA LEU A 54 4.91 -11.48 -6.94
C LEU A 54 4.55 -12.24 -5.64
N GLY A 55 3.41 -11.95 -5.02
CA GLY A 55 2.95 -12.59 -3.79
C GLY A 55 3.72 -12.15 -2.52
N GLN A 56 4.51 -11.09 -2.62
CA GLN A 56 5.33 -10.56 -1.53
C GLN A 56 5.01 -9.09 -1.23
N PRO A 57 3.75 -8.74 -0.90
CA PRO A 57 3.41 -7.34 -0.69
C PRO A 57 4.13 -6.72 0.51
N VAL A 58 4.63 -5.51 0.29
CA VAL A 58 5.44 -4.78 1.25
C VAL A 58 4.61 -4.35 2.45
N ARG A 59 5.12 -4.61 3.66
CA ARG A 59 4.49 -4.11 4.89
C ARG A 59 4.64 -2.59 4.98
N MET A 60 3.55 -1.92 5.35
CA MET A 60 3.46 -0.46 5.58
C MET A 60 4.67 0.16 6.28
N LYS A 61 5.20 -0.48 7.33
CA LYS A 61 6.36 0.02 8.10
C LYS A 61 7.64 0.21 7.28
N PHE A 62 7.76 -0.47 6.13
CA PHE A 62 8.93 -0.38 5.26
C PHE A 62 8.79 0.67 4.15
N ILE A 63 7.57 1.15 3.88
CA ILE A 63 7.28 2.14 2.83
C ILE A 63 8.09 3.43 3.02
N PRO A 64 8.22 4.01 4.24
CA PRO A 64 9.08 5.18 4.44
C PRO A 64 10.56 4.95 4.09
N SER A 65 11.09 3.76 4.39
CA SER A 65 12.49 3.41 4.07
C SER A 65 12.71 3.27 2.56
N ILE A 66 11.74 2.70 1.85
CA ILE A 66 11.76 2.61 0.38
C ILE A 66 11.74 4.01 -0.24
N ALA A 67 10.81 4.87 0.20
CA ALA A 67 10.73 6.25 -0.25
C ALA A 67 12.05 7.00 -0.01
N PHE A 68 12.64 6.86 1.18
CA PHE A 68 13.95 7.45 1.48
C PHE A 68 15.06 6.94 0.55
N SER A 69 15.03 5.65 0.21
CA SER A 69 16.01 5.05 -0.70
C SER A 69 15.90 5.61 -2.11
N VAL A 70 14.69 5.91 -2.59
CA VAL A 70 14.49 6.56 -3.90
C VAL A 70 15.10 7.95 -3.94
N THR A 71 14.98 8.74 -2.85
CA THR A 71 15.61 10.07 -2.78
C THR A 71 17.15 10.03 -2.84
N ARG A 72 17.77 8.85 -2.75
CA ARG A 72 19.21 8.71 -2.95
C ARG A 72 19.65 9.01 -4.38
N GLN A 73 18.75 8.94 -5.36
CA GLN A 73 19.06 9.31 -6.74
C GLN A 73 19.16 10.82 -6.96
N ARG A 74 18.76 11.63 -5.97
CA ARG A 74 18.90 13.09 -6.02
C ARG A 74 20.35 13.55 -5.79
N PRO A 75 20.71 14.75 -6.27
CA PRO A 75 21.94 15.43 -5.88
C PRO A 75 22.07 15.54 -4.35
N LYS A 76 23.31 15.59 -3.85
CA LYS A 76 23.59 15.61 -2.40
C LYS A 76 22.93 16.81 -1.69
N THR A 77 22.72 17.92 -2.39
CA THR A 77 22.07 19.15 -1.89
C THR A 77 20.58 18.97 -1.65
N ASP A 78 19.91 18.11 -2.43
CA ASP A 78 18.44 18.00 -2.46
C ASP A 78 17.95 16.73 -1.77
N ARG A 79 18.89 15.93 -1.24
CA ARG A 79 18.59 14.71 -0.52
C ARG A 79 18.10 15.05 0.89
N PRO A 80 16.92 14.56 1.30
CA PRO A 80 16.48 14.69 2.68
C PRO A 80 17.45 13.95 3.62
N SER A 81 17.65 14.45 4.84
CA SER A 81 18.54 13.81 5.83
C SER A 81 17.86 12.64 6.55
N LYS A 82 16.53 12.58 6.54
CA LYS A 82 15.72 11.61 7.27
C LYS A 82 14.60 11.04 6.39
N PRO A 83 14.18 9.78 6.65
CA PRO A 83 13.01 9.21 6.01
C PRO A 83 11.73 10.01 6.34
N PRO A 84 10.67 9.86 5.54
CA PRO A 84 9.41 10.52 5.81
C PRO A 84 8.77 10.01 7.10
N GLY A 85 8.00 10.89 7.77
CA GLY A 85 7.42 10.60 9.08
C GLY A 85 6.37 9.50 9.11
N LYS A 86 5.98 9.07 10.32
CA LYS A 86 5.06 7.93 10.57
C LYS A 86 3.74 7.98 9.78
N ASN A 87 3.17 9.17 9.60
CA ASN A 87 1.88 9.34 8.92
C ASN A 87 2.00 9.45 7.40
N TRP A 88 3.22 9.59 6.86
CA TRP A 88 3.43 9.82 5.43
C TRP A 88 3.01 8.62 4.57
N ALA A 89 3.36 7.40 5.00
CA ALA A 89 3.00 6.20 4.26
C ALA A 89 1.48 5.96 4.24
N LYS A 90 0.76 6.42 5.28
CA LYS A 90 -0.72 6.42 5.27
C LYS A 90 -1.27 7.47 4.30
N ALA A 91 -0.66 8.64 4.23
CA ALA A 91 -1.01 9.66 3.25
C ALA A 91 -0.75 9.19 1.81
N LEU A 92 0.33 8.42 1.57
CA LEU A 92 0.61 7.79 0.28
C LEU A 92 -0.50 6.80 -0.11
N GLU A 93 -0.91 5.91 0.80
CA GLU A 93 -2.06 5.00 0.56
C GLU A 93 -3.34 5.75 0.22
N ASN A 94 -3.62 6.86 0.92
CA ASN A 94 -4.82 7.65 0.65
C ASN A 94 -4.80 8.30 -0.74
N ARG A 95 -3.61 8.58 -1.30
CA ARG A 95 -3.44 9.04 -2.68
C ARG A 95 -3.48 7.91 -3.71
N HIS A 96 -3.09 6.70 -3.30
CA HIS A 96 -2.94 5.50 -4.14
C HIS A 96 -3.70 4.30 -3.56
N PRO A 97 -5.04 4.30 -3.61
CA PRO A 97 -5.87 3.25 -3.00
C PRO A 97 -5.60 1.84 -3.56
N GLU A 98 -5.07 1.73 -4.77
CA GLU A 98 -4.62 0.47 -5.39
C GLU A 98 -3.57 -0.28 -4.54
N THR A 99 -2.75 0.46 -3.78
CA THR A 99 -1.74 -0.13 -2.88
C THR A 99 -2.37 -0.71 -1.60
N GLN A 100 -3.52 -0.20 -1.17
CA GLN A 100 -4.22 -0.64 0.03
C GLN A 100 -4.84 -2.04 -0.14
N ALA A 101 -5.44 -2.32 -1.30
CA ALA A 101 -6.08 -3.59 -1.62
C ALA A 101 -5.09 -4.78 -1.63
N ARG A 102 -3.81 -4.46 -1.86
CA ARG A 102 -2.74 -5.42 -2.15
C ARG A 102 -1.89 -5.79 -0.94
N ARG A 103 -2.18 -5.25 0.25
CA ARG A 103 -1.45 -5.61 1.47
C ARG A 103 -1.80 -7.04 1.90
N VAL A 104 -0.79 -7.85 2.22
CA VAL A 104 -0.99 -9.05 3.04
C VAL A 104 -1.53 -8.59 4.39
N LYS A 105 -2.85 -8.69 4.54
CA LYS A 105 -3.43 -8.92 5.86
C LYS A 105 -3.00 -10.33 6.24
N ALA A 106 -2.53 -10.50 7.48
CA ALA A 106 -2.43 -11.84 8.03
C ALA A 106 -3.79 -12.51 7.77
N LEU A 107 -3.77 -13.69 7.13
CA LEU A 107 -4.97 -14.52 7.09
C LEU A 107 -5.41 -14.67 8.54
N ASP A 108 -6.64 -14.28 8.83
CA ASP A 108 -7.20 -14.39 10.16
C ASP A 108 -7.04 -15.84 10.62
N TRP A 109 -6.35 -16.06 11.74
CA TRP A 109 -6.15 -17.40 12.31
C TRP A 109 -7.49 -18.12 12.52
N ASN A 110 -8.59 -17.38 12.73
CA ASN A 110 -9.94 -17.95 12.84
C ASN A 110 -10.47 -18.59 11.54
N ARG A 111 -9.82 -18.38 10.38
CA ARG A 111 -10.12 -19.13 9.15
C ARG A 111 -9.52 -20.53 9.15
N HIS A 112 -8.42 -20.75 9.87
CA HIS A 112 -7.69 -22.01 9.87
C HIS A 112 -8.48 -23.10 10.61
N GLU A 113 -8.97 -22.81 11.81
CA GLU A 113 -9.64 -23.83 12.63
C GLU A 113 -10.91 -24.38 11.96
N LYS A 114 -11.72 -23.50 11.37
CA LYS A 114 -12.97 -23.89 10.70
C LYS A 114 -12.81 -24.53 9.32
N ASN A 115 -11.72 -24.25 8.58
CA ASN A 115 -11.56 -24.74 7.21
C ASN A 115 -10.45 -25.79 7.03
N THR A 116 -9.55 -25.95 8.01
CA THR A 116 -8.42 -26.88 7.88
C THR A 116 -8.72 -28.22 8.53
N TYR A 117 -9.37 -28.26 9.70
CA TYR A 117 -9.58 -29.51 10.45
C TYR A 117 -10.38 -30.56 9.67
N THR A 118 -11.57 -30.19 9.17
CA THR A 118 -12.43 -31.10 8.40
C THR A 118 -11.78 -31.56 7.10
N LYS A 119 -10.98 -30.69 6.46
CA LYS A 119 -10.26 -31.03 5.22
C LYS A 119 -9.13 -32.01 5.47
N ILE A 120 -8.38 -31.84 6.57
CA ILE A 120 -7.32 -32.77 6.96
C ILE A 120 -7.91 -34.14 7.31
N ILE A 121 -8.98 -34.20 8.10
CA ILE A 121 -9.64 -35.48 8.42
C ILE A 121 -10.10 -36.18 7.14
N HIS A 122 -10.80 -35.47 6.26
CA HIS A 122 -11.27 -36.06 5.01
C HIS A 122 -10.12 -36.58 4.13
N TRP A 123 -8.98 -35.88 4.08
CA TRP A 123 -7.78 -36.34 3.39
C TRP A 123 -7.25 -37.66 3.96
N PHE A 124 -7.16 -37.78 5.28
CA PHE A 124 -6.73 -39.01 5.94
C PHE A 124 -7.71 -40.17 5.71
N GLU A 125 -9.02 -39.91 5.69
CA GLU A 125 -10.03 -40.92 5.35
C GLU A 125 -9.87 -41.44 3.92
N VAL A 126 -9.66 -40.54 2.95
CA VAL A 126 -9.46 -40.91 1.54
C VAL A 126 -8.20 -41.73 1.36
N ILE A 127 -7.08 -41.29 1.96
CA ILE A 127 -5.80 -42.04 1.91
C ILE A 127 -5.94 -43.40 2.59
N GLY A 128 -6.62 -43.46 3.75
CA GLY A 128 -6.86 -44.71 4.47
C GLY A 128 -7.62 -45.73 3.62
N ARG A 129 -8.63 -45.30 2.85
CA ARG A 129 -9.36 -46.19 1.93
C ARG A 129 -8.48 -46.72 0.80
N VAL A 130 -7.64 -45.87 0.23
CA VAL A 130 -6.70 -46.28 -0.83
C VAL A 130 -5.67 -47.28 -0.29
N LEU A 131 -5.17 -47.08 0.92
CA LEU A 131 -4.22 -48.01 1.56
C LEU A 131 -4.85 -49.35 1.97
N GLN A 132 -6.18 -49.43 2.09
CA GLN A 132 -6.90 -50.69 2.33
C GLN A 132 -7.18 -51.47 1.04
N ASP A 133 -6.88 -50.92 -0.13
CA ASP A 133 -7.02 -51.63 -1.39
C ASP A 133 -6.01 -52.82 -1.44
N PRO A 134 -6.48 -54.08 -1.54
CA PRO A 134 -5.61 -55.24 -1.59
C PRO A 134 -4.65 -55.22 -2.81
N ALA A 135 -4.98 -54.52 -3.89
CA ALA A 135 -4.10 -54.35 -5.04
C ALA A 135 -2.87 -53.47 -4.73
N ILE A 136 -2.96 -52.61 -3.70
CA ILE A 136 -1.87 -51.76 -3.21
C ILE A 136 -1.10 -52.47 -2.09
N GLN A 137 -1.77 -53.24 -1.23
CA GLN A 137 -1.14 -54.01 -0.16
C GLN A 137 -0.26 -55.18 -0.65
N LEU A 138 -0.54 -55.73 -1.84
CA LEU A 138 0.27 -56.82 -2.42
C LEU A 138 1.60 -56.36 -3.08
N LYS A 139 1.91 -55.05 -3.05
CA LYS A 139 3.09 -54.46 -3.71
C LYS A 139 4.10 -53.81 -2.76
N LEU A 140 3.94 -53.98 -1.45
CA LEU A 140 4.91 -53.61 -0.41
C LEU A 140 5.32 -54.85 0.36
#